data_AF-A0A955U1R8-F1
#
_entry.id   AF-A0A955U1R8-F1
#
_cell.length_a   1.000
_cell.length_b   1.000
_cell.length_c   1.000
_cell.angle_alpha   90.00
_cell.angle_beta   90.00
_cell.angle_gamma   90.00
#
_symmetry.space_group_name_H-M   'P 1'
#
loop_
_entity.id
_entity.type
_entity.pdbx_description
1 polymer ?
#
loop_
_entity_poly.entity_id
_entity_poly.type
_entity_poly.pdbx_seq_one_letter_code
_entity_poly.pdbx_strand_id
1 'polypeptide(L)'
;MNPILWQPDEERVKRSRMHRFLKTVNQTFELRLSSYAELHAWSVANLEDFWDFYRRWSGIRFSCEADETLSSRLLPGAHWFSGATLNYAENLLKDAPADKPALIGQVEGEPLQTMTYGELRQQAAAFAGGLRAAGVGPGDRVAGFMPNIPQTVAAFLGTASIGAVWTSCSPDFGPTGALDRIGQVNPKILVTVPAYAYKGKRRDLTATLEFLAGKISGLSRIVMVPFQ
;
A
#
# COMPACT_ATOMS: atom_id res chain seq x y z
N MET A 1 8.09 7.30 39.99
CA MET A 1 7.38 7.68 38.74
C MET A 1 8.35 8.44 37.88
N ASN A 2 8.58 8.01 36.64
CA ASN A 2 9.45 8.74 35.72
C ASN A 2 8.80 10.08 35.34
N PRO A 3 9.57 11.18 35.22
CA PRO A 3 9.01 12.47 34.85
C PRO A 3 8.44 12.43 33.42
N ILE A 4 7.28 13.03 33.21
CA ILE A 4 6.68 13.20 31.88
C ILE A 4 7.56 14.19 31.10
N LEU A 5 8.14 13.73 29.98
CA LEU A 5 9.03 14.55 29.16
C LEU A 5 8.29 15.57 28.31
N TRP A 6 7.06 15.26 27.91
CA TRP A 6 6.24 16.13 27.07
C TRP A 6 4.76 15.75 27.18
N GLN A 7 3.88 16.75 27.15
CA GLN A 7 2.43 16.57 27.11
C GLN A 7 1.83 17.55 26.10
N PRO A 8 0.88 17.13 25.25
CA PRO A 8 0.15 18.06 24.39
C PRO A 8 -0.72 18.98 25.25
N ASP A 9 -0.82 20.25 24.86
CA ASP A 9 -1.84 21.14 25.38
C ASP A 9 -3.26 20.70 24.95
N GLU A 10 -4.28 21.22 25.63
CA GLU A 10 -5.67 20.86 25.38
C GLU A 10 -6.13 21.23 23.97
N GLU A 11 -5.65 22.34 23.41
CA GLU A 11 -6.02 22.79 22.07
C GLU A 11 -5.55 21.81 21.01
N ARG A 12 -4.32 21.31 21.15
CA ARG A 12 -3.76 20.28 20.28
C ARG A 12 -4.54 18.98 20.39
N VAL A 13 -4.96 18.58 21.59
CA VAL A 13 -5.82 17.41 21.79
C VAL A 13 -7.16 17.60 21.07
N LYS A 14 -7.86 18.71 21.31
CA LYS A 14 -9.18 19.01 20.75
C LYS A 14 -9.19 19.10 19.22
N ARG A 15 -8.10 19.55 18.60
CA ARG A 15 -7.93 19.63 17.13
C ARG A 15 -7.53 18.32 16.46
N SER A 16 -7.16 17.29 17.23
CA SER A 16 -6.70 16.02 16.68
C SER A 16 -7.83 15.24 15.99
N ARG A 17 -7.47 14.43 14.98
CA ARG A 17 -8.39 13.48 14.36
C ARG A 17 -8.89 12.42 15.36
N MET A 18 -8.05 12.07 16.34
CA MET A 18 -8.41 11.13 17.41
C MET A 18 -9.53 11.68 18.30
N HIS A 19 -9.46 12.95 18.71
CA HIS A 19 -10.54 13.57 19.49
C HIS A 19 -11.83 13.68 18.67
N ARG A 20 -11.73 13.98 17.37
CA ARG A 20 -12.89 13.95 16.47
C ARG A 20 -13.51 12.55 16.41
N PHE A 21 -12.70 11.52 16.21
CA PHE A 21 -13.15 10.13 16.16
C PHE A 21 -13.83 9.71 17.47
N LEU A 22 -13.21 9.99 18.63
CA LEU A 22 -13.79 9.74 19.96
C LEU A 22 -15.16 10.41 20.12
N LYS A 23 -15.29 11.68 19.72
CA LYS A 23 -16.58 12.39 19.75
C LYS A 23 -17.63 11.72 18.89
N THR A 24 -17.28 11.28 17.68
CA THR A 24 -18.23 10.58 16.79
C THR A 24 -18.60 9.20 17.34
N VAL A 25 -17.67 8.48 17.96
CA VAL A 25 -17.97 7.21 18.68
C VAL A 25 -18.97 7.47 19.81
N ASN A 26 -18.72 8.45 20.68
CA ASN A 26 -19.64 8.80 21.77
C ASN A 26 -21.04 9.16 21.26
N GLN A 27 -21.12 9.91 20.16
CA GLN A 27 -22.41 10.26 19.55
C GLN A 27 -23.13 9.06 18.94
N THR A 28 -22.40 8.16 18.28
CA THR A 28 -23.00 7.04 17.53
C THR A 28 -23.46 5.91 18.44
N PHE A 29 -22.69 5.65 19.50
CA PHE A 29 -22.94 4.54 20.44
C PHE A 29 -23.48 5.01 21.79
N GLU A 30 -23.86 6.29 21.91
CA GLU A 30 -24.40 6.92 23.12
C GLU A 30 -23.49 6.77 24.36
N LEU A 31 -22.18 6.81 24.14
CA LEU A 31 -21.15 6.65 25.18
C LEU A 31 -20.67 7.99 25.73
N ARG A 32 -19.96 7.92 26.86
CA ARG A 32 -19.34 9.08 27.52
C ARG A 32 -17.85 8.86 27.77
N LEU A 33 -17.14 8.32 26.78
CA LEU A 33 -15.71 8.11 26.84
C LEU A 33 -14.98 9.46 26.90
N SER A 34 -14.02 9.59 27.81
CA SER A 34 -13.32 10.85 28.11
C SER A 34 -11.83 10.80 27.78
N SER A 35 -11.28 9.60 27.62
CA SER A 35 -9.84 9.38 27.42
C SER A 35 -9.55 8.38 26.31
N TYR A 36 -8.32 8.40 25.78
CA TYR A 36 -7.85 7.39 24.85
C TYR A 36 -7.89 5.98 25.46
N ALA A 37 -7.57 5.85 26.75
CA ALA A 37 -7.60 4.57 27.45
C ALA A 37 -9.00 3.96 27.47
N GLU A 38 -10.03 4.77 27.72
CA GLU A 38 -11.44 4.34 27.66
C GLU A 38 -11.87 3.98 26.23
N LEU A 39 -11.48 4.79 25.24
CA LEU A 39 -11.74 4.48 23.83
C LEU A 39 -11.11 3.15 23.40
N HIS A 40 -9.86 2.92 23.78
CA HIS A 40 -9.14 1.68 23.48
C HIS A 40 -9.77 0.48 24.21
N ALA A 41 -10.11 0.62 25.49
CA ALA A 41 -10.78 -0.44 26.24
C ALA A 41 -12.12 -0.81 25.58
N TRP A 42 -12.90 0.18 25.16
CA TRP A 42 -14.14 -0.03 24.43
C TRP A 42 -13.91 -0.71 23.06
N SER A 43 -12.91 -0.27 22.29
CA SER A 43 -12.64 -0.83 20.95
C SER A 43 -12.20 -2.29 20.99
N VAL A 44 -11.53 -2.70 22.07
CA VAL A 44 -11.13 -4.09 22.29
C VAL A 44 -12.31 -4.95 22.76
N ALA A 45 -13.17 -4.39 23.62
CA ALA A 45 -14.35 -5.09 24.11
C ALA A 45 -15.44 -5.25 23.03
N ASN A 46 -15.59 -4.27 22.13
CA ASN A 46 -16.65 -4.21 21.11
C ASN A 46 -16.01 -4.18 19.71
N LEU A 47 -15.31 -5.27 19.39
CA LEU A 47 -14.39 -5.34 18.27
C LEU A 47 -15.09 -5.17 16.91
N GLU A 48 -16.22 -5.87 16.70
CA GLU A 48 -17.03 -5.81 15.49
C GLU A 48 -17.61 -4.40 15.28
N ASP A 49 -18.26 -3.85 16.30
CA ASP A 49 -18.82 -2.50 16.27
C ASP A 49 -17.75 -1.45 15.95
N PHE A 50 -16.58 -1.56 16.59
CA PHE A 50 -15.46 -0.66 16.35
C PHE A 50 -14.99 -0.70 14.90
N TRP A 51 -14.74 -1.89 14.35
CA TRP A 51 -14.17 -2.01 13.01
C TRP A 51 -15.18 -1.69 11.90
N ASP A 52 -16.45 -2.06 12.06
CA ASP A 52 -17.51 -1.63 11.14
C ASP A 52 -17.67 -0.10 11.17
N PHE A 53 -17.72 0.49 12.37
CA PHE A 53 -17.79 1.93 12.52
C PHE A 53 -16.57 2.63 11.91
N TYR A 54 -15.35 2.15 12.19
CA TYR A 54 -14.12 2.73 11.64
C TYR A 54 -14.10 2.66 10.11
N ARG A 55 -14.52 1.54 9.52
CA ARG A 55 -14.65 1.39 8.06
C ARG A 55 -15.57 2.45 7.46
N ARG A 56 -16.74 2.68 8.07
CA ARG A 56 -17.69 3.71 7.61
C ARG A 56 -17.15 5.13 7.82
N TRP A 57 -16.61 5.41 9.01
CA TRP A 57 -16.06 6.72 9.37
C TRP A 57 -14.84 7.12 8.53
N SER A 58 -13.97 6.17 8.22
CA SER A 58 -12.80 6.37 7.35
C SER A 58 -13.19 6.49 5.87
N GLY A 59 -14.43 6.15 5.52
CA GLY A 59 -14.98 6.23 4.18
C GLY A 59 -14.56 5.07 3.27
N ILE A 60 -14.02 3.96 3.79
CA ILE A 60 -13.69 2.77 2.99
C ILE A 60 -14.96 2.25 2.30
N ARG A 61 -14.88 2.13 0.97
CA ARG A 61 -15.98 1.70 0.11
C ARG A 61 -15.84 0.23 -0.21
N PHE A 62 -16.92 -0.50 0.02
CA PHE A 62 -17.08 -1.84 -0.48
C PHE A 62 -17.89 -1.79 -1.77
N SER A 63 -17.52 -2.65 -2.71
CA SER A 63 -18.28 -2.92 -3.94
C SER A 63 -19.39 -3.95 -3.70
N CYS A 64 -19.18 -4.85 -2.75
CA CYS A 64 -20.19 -5.73 -2.16
C CYS A 64 -20.07 -5.60 -0.64
N GLU A 65 -21.16 -5.34 0.05
CA GLU A 65 -21.17 -5.17 1.51
C GLU A 65 -20.85 -6.47 2.24
N ALA A 66 -20.37 -6.36 3.49
CA ALA A 66 -20.09 -7.53 4.33
C ALA A 66 -21.40 -8.11 4.89
N ASP A 67 -21.47 -9.44 5.00
CA ASP A 67 -22.50 -10.13 5.77
C ASP A 67 -22.22 -9.97 7.28
N GLU A 68 -20.95 -10.11 7.67
CA GLU A 68 -20.49 -10.04 9.05
C GLU A 68 -19.13 -9.34 9.15
N THR A 69 -18.94 -8.50 10.16
CA THR A 69 -17.65 -7.82 10.40
C THR A 69 -16.54 -8.80 10.82
N LEU A 70 -16.85 -9.81 11.63
CA LEU A 70 -15.88 -10.80 12.10
C LEU A 70 -16.56 -12.15 12.33
N SER A 71 -16.47 -13.05 11.36
CA SER A 71 -17.11 -14.38 11.41
C SER A 71 -16.29 -15.42 12.18
N SER A 72 -14.98 -15.18 12.36
CA SER A 72 -14.12 -16.03 13.18
C SER A 72 -13.04 -15.21 13.89
N ARG A 73 -12.89 -15.43 15.20
CA ARG A 73 -11.87 -14.81 16.04
C ARG A 73 -10.63 -15.69 16.26
N LEU A 74 -10.62 -16.93 15.75
CA LEU A 74 -9.53 -17.88 15.96
C LEU A 74 -8.25 -17.45 15.25
N LEU A 75 -7.10 -17.61 15.91
CA LEU A 75 -5.79 -17.23 15.38
C LEU A 75 -4.88 -18.46 15.23
N PRO A 76 -4.16 -18.62 14.09
CA PRO A 76 -4.31 -17.86 12.84
C PRO A 76 -5.63 -18.20 12.13
N GLY A 77 -6.10 -17.31 11.26
CA GLY A 77 -7.31 -17.55 10.44
C GLY A 77 -8.55 -16.73 10.84
N ALA A 78 -8.38 -15.66 11.60
CA ALA A 78 -9.48 -14.73 11.87
C ALA A 78 -10.04 -14.19 10.55
N HIS A 79 -11.37 -14.14 10.43
CA HIS A 79 -12.03 -13.86 9.16
C HIS A 79 -12.89 -12.60 9.27
N TRP A 80 -12.39 -11.52 8.67
CA TRP A 80 -12.96 -10.18 8.74
C TRP A 80 -13.77 -9.85 7.49
N PHE A 81 -14.88 -9.13 7.68
CA PHE A 81 -15.74 -8.59 6.62
C PHE A 81 -16.12 -9.66 5.59
N SER A 82 -16.62 -10.80 6.08
CA SER A 82 -17.02 -11.93 5.23
C SER A 82 -18.10 -11.49 4.23
N GLY A 83 -17.98 -11.94 2.97
CA GLY A 83 -18.87 -11.52 1.88
C GLY A 83 -18.51 -10.19 1.22
N ALA A 84 -17.70 -9.35 1.87
CA ALA A 84 -17.34 -8.06 1.31
C ALA A 84 -16.35 -8.18 0.15
N THR A 85 -16.50 -7.31 -0.85
CA THR A 85 -15.48 -7.12 -1.90
C THR A 85 -15.09 -5.66 -2.00
N LEU A 86 -13.79 -5.40 -2.19
CA LEU A 86 -13.25 -4.04 -2.36
C LEU A 86 -12.01 -4.06 -3.25
N ASN A 87 -11.61 -2.89 -3.74
CA ASN A 87 -10.31 -2.70 -4.34
C ASN A 87 -9.47 -1.68 -3.56
N TYR A 88 -8.22 -2.03 -3.25
CA TYR A 88 -7.29 -1.17 -2.52
C TYR A 88 -6.94 0.10 -3.31
N ALA A 89 -6.57 -0.04 -4.59
CA ALA A 89 -6.17 1.09 -5.42
C ALA A 89 -7.33 2.05 -5.66
N GLU A 90 -8.54 1.53 -5.85
CA GLU A 90 -9.76 2.33 -5.90
C GLU A 90 -9.96 3.12 -4.60
N ASN A 91 -9.91 2.45 -3.45
CA ASN A 91 -10.11 3.10 -2.16
C ASN A 91 -9.05 4.16 -1.83
N LEU A 92 -7.81 3.98 -2.30
CA LEU A 92 -6.73 4.93 -2.11
C LEU A 92 -6.88 6.15 -3.03
N LEU A 93 -7.30 5.94 -4.28
CA LEU A 93 -7.35 6.98 -5.30
C LEU A 93 -8.72 7.63 -5.45
N LYS A 94 -9.77 7.14 -4.79
CA LYS A 94 -11.12 7.74 -4.85
C LYS A 94 -11.10 9.19 -4.38
N ASP A 95 -12.00 10.00 -4.95
CA ASP A 95 -12.31 11.38 -4.56
C ASP A 95 -11.16 12.40 -4.62
N ALA A 96 -9.92 11.99 -4.92
CA ALA A 96 -8.79 12.92 -5.00
C ALA A 96 -8.86 13.80 -6.27
N PRO A 97 -8.72 15.13 -6.17
CA PRO A 97 -8.76 15.98 -7.36
C PRO A 97 -7.57 15.68 -8.29
N ALA A 98 -7.83 15.56 -9.59
CA ALA A 98 -6.84 15.07 -10.56
C ALA A 98 -5.60 15.97 -10.68
N ASP A 99 -5.76 17.26 -10.47
CA ASP A 99 -4.72 18.30 -10.55
C ASP A 99 -3.86 18.41 -9.29
N LYS A 100 -4.26 17.77 -8.18
CA LYS A 100 -3.51 17.84 -6.92
C LYS A 100 -2.28 16.93 -6.95
N PRO A 101 -1.16 17.35 -6.33
CA PRO A 101 -0.01 16.48 -6.11
C PRO A 101 -0.41 15.21 -5.35
N ALA A 102 -0.08 14.04 -5.90
CA ALA A 102 -0.21 12.75 -5.22
C ALA A 102 1.13 12.29 -4.66
N LEU A 103 2.19 12.38 -5.47
CA LEU A 103 3.54 11.94 -5.12
C LEU A 103 4.53 13.07 -5.43
N ILE A 104 5.49 13.26 -4.52
CA ILE A 104 6.64 14.11 -4.72
C ILE A 104 7.87 13.20 -4.59
N GLY A 105 8.51 12.91 -5.73
CA GLY A 105 9.70 12.09 -5.82
C GLY A 105 10.97 12.94 -5.85
N GLN A 106 12.03 12.45 -5.23
CA GLN A 106 13.35 13.06 -5.27
C GLN A 106 14.38 11.96 -5.55
N VAL A 107 15.11 12.11 -6.65
CA VAL A 107 16.30 11.31 -6.96
C VAL A 107 17.52 12.19 -6.74
N GLU A 108 18.61 11.62 -6.22
CA GLU A 108 19.84 12.37 -5.96
C GLU A 108 20.36 13.03 -7.26
N GLY A 109 20.60 14.34 -7.22
CA GLY A 109 21.09 15.11 -8.37
C GLY A 109 20.00 15.55 -9.37
N GLU A 110 18.78 15.06 -9.25
CA GLU A 110 17.65 15.41 -10.12
C GLU A 110 16.73 16.46 -9.47
N PRO A 111 15.95 17.23 -10.26
CA PRO A 111 14.90 18.07 -9.71
C PRO A 111 13.80 17.27 -9.00
N LEU A 112 13.10 17.92 -8.07
CA LEU A 112 11.87 17.36 -7.49
C LEU A 112 10.87 17.04 -8.60
N GLN A 113 10.40 15.80 -8.63
CA GLN A 113 9.37 15.35 -9.55
C GLN A 113 8.03 15.33 -8.82
N THR A 114 7.04 16.01 -9.36
CA THR A 114 5.66 15.94 -8.85
C THR A 114 4.81 15.13 -9.81
N MET A 115 4.11 14.13 -9.28
CA MET A 115 3.09 13.39 -10.00
C MET A 115 1.73 13.69 -9.36
N THR A 116 0.82 14.19 -10.17
CA THR A 116 -0.56 14.49 -9.76
C THR A 116 -1.39 13.21 -9.61
N TYR A 117 -2.54 13.30 -8.94
CA TYR A 117 -3.47 12.17 -8.86
C TYR A 117 -3.97 11.71 -10.24
N GLY A 118 -4.15 12.64 -11.19
CA GLY A 118 -4.54 12.32 -12.56
C GLY A 118 -3.48 11.48 -13.27
N GLU A 119 -2.22 11.91 -13.21
CA GLU A 119 -1.10 11.17 -13.79
C GLU A 119 -0.88 9.82 -13.12
N LEU A 120 -0.98 9.76 -11.79
CA LEU A 120 -0.86 8.50 -11.04
C LEU A 120 -1.93 7.49 -11.46
N ARG A 121 -3.20 7.93 -11.58
CA ARG A 121 -4.28 7.07 -12.10
C ARG A 121 -4.00 6.60 -13.51
N GLN A 122 -3.56 7.51 -14.39
CA GLN A 122 -3.27 7.17 -15.78
C GLN A 122 -2.14 6.14 -15.88
N GLN A 123 -1.04 6.33 -15.16
CA GLN A 123 0.07 5.39 -15.17
C GLN A 123 -0.30 4.03 -14.55
N ALA A 124 -1.02 4.04 -13.42
CA ALA A 124 -1.52 2.81 -12.81
C ALA A 124 -2.48 2.05 -13.74
N ALA A 125 -3.40 2.76 -14.42
CA ALA A 125 -4.33 2.16 -15.37
C ALA A 125 -3.61 1.62 -16.62
N ALA A 126 -2.63 2.35 -17.15
CA ALA A 126 -1.81 1.90 -18.28
C ALA A 126 -1.01 0.64 -17.92
N PHE A 127 -0.39 0.62 -16.73
CA PHE A 127 0.33 -0.55 -16.24
C PHE A 127 -0.60 -1.75 -16.04
N ALA A 128 -1.77 -1.55 -15.42
CA ALA A 128 -2.81 -2.56 -15.26
C ALA A 128 -3.28 -3.13 -16.62
N GLY A 129 -3.44 -2.27 -17.63
CA GLY A 129 -3.76 -2.69 -19.01
C GLY A 129 -2.67 -3.59 -19.61
N GLY A 130 -1.40 -3.20 -19.46
CA GLY A 130 -0.25 -4.00 -19.89
C GLY A 130 -0.17 -5.35 -19.17
N LEU A 131 -0.42 -5.39 -17.86
CA LEU A 131 -0.47 -6.64 -17.08
C LEU A 131 -1.57 -7.58 -17.60
N ARG A 132 -2.79 -7.09 -17.82
CA ARG A 132 -3.88 -7.88 -18.40
C ARG A 132 -3.53 -8.42 -19.79
N ALA A 133 -2.93 -7.58 -20.64
CA ALA A 133 -2.47 -7.99 -21.98
C ALA A 133 -1.35 -9.05 -21.91
N ALA A 134 -0.57 -9.06 -20.84
CA ALA A 134 0.42 -10.09 -20.56
C ALA A 134 -0.15 -11.36 -19.90
N GLY A 135 -1.48 -11.44 -19.68
CA GLY A 135 -2.14 -12.62 -19.09
C GLY A 135 -2.05 -12.69 -17.56
N VAL A 136 -1.85 -11.55 -16.89
CA VAL A 136 -1.88 -11.44 -15.42
C VAL A 136 -3.32 -11.24 -14.95
N GLY A 137 -3.75 -12.04 -13.98
CA GLY A 137 -5.06 -11.94 -13.33
C GLY A 137 -4.99 -11.96 -11.80
N PRO A 138 -6.16 -12.03 -11.13
CA PRO A 138 -6.22 -12.09 -9.67
C PRO A 138 -5.37 -13.22 -9.09
N GLY A 139 -4.58 -12.93 -8.06
CA GLY A 139 -3.71 -13.92 -7.39
C GLY A 139 -2.34 -14.18 -8.08
N ASP A 140 -2.14 -13.70 -9.30
CA ASP A 140 -0.82 -13.74 -9.94
C ASP A 140 0.15 -12.77 -9.27
N ARG A 141 1.43 -13.15 -9.18
CA ARG A 141 2.45 -12.31 -8.55
C ARG A 141 3.17 -11.43 -9.58
N VAL A 142 3.27 -10.15 -9.25
CA VAL A 142 4.09 -9.15 -9.96
C VAL A 142 5.15 -8.68 -8.97
N ALA A 143 6.42 -8.86 -9.32
CA ALA A 143 7.54 -8.48 -8.48
C ALA A 143 8.14 -7.14 -8.91
N GLY A 144 8.44 -6.27 -7.95
CA GLY A 144 9.22 -5.06 -8.17
C GLY A 144 10.65 -5.20 -7.63
N PHE A 145 11.64 -5.05 -8.50
CA PHE A 145 13.04 -4.78 -8.14
C PHE A 145 13.35 -3.31 -8.43
N MET A 146 12.72 -2.44 -7.66
CA MET A 146 12.51 -1.04 -8.01
C MET A 146 13.02 -0.10 -6.91
N PRO A 147 13.63 1.04 -7.25
CA PRO A 147 13.97 2.07 -6.28
C PRO A 147 12.72 2.77 -5.74
N ASN A 148 12.87 3.61 -4.73
CA ASN A 148 11.79 4.43 -4.20
C ASN A 148 11.50 5.64 -5.12
N ILE A 149 10.74 5.40 -6.18
CA ILE A 149 10.34 6.40 -7.18
C ILE A 149 8.82 6.36 -7.42
N PRO A 150 8.20 7.45 -7.93
CA PRO A 150 6.76 7.50 -8.18
C PRO A 150 6.22 6.34 -9.05
N GLN A 151 7.01 5.90 -10.03
CA GLN A 151 6.67 4.80 -10.93
C GLN A 151 6.51 3.47 -10.18
N THR A 152 7.23 3.26 -9.08
CA THR A 152 7.09 2.09 -8.20
C THR A 152 5.71 2.06 -7.56
N VAL A 153 5.21 3.22 -7.11
CA VAL A 153 3.85 3.35 -6.58
C VAL A 153 2.81 3.11 -7.68
N ALA A 154 3.01 3.68 -8.87
CA ALA A 154 2.11 3.44 -10.00
C ALA A 154 2.04 1.95 -10.38
N ALA A 155 3.18 1.24 -10.40
CA ALA A 155 3.25 -0.19 -10.69
C ALA A 155 2.53 -1.03 -9.61
N PHE A 156 2.73 -0.71 -8.34
CA PHE A 156 2.01 -1.33 -7.23
C PHE A 156 0.49 -1.13 -7.35
N LEU A 157 0.04 0.11 -7.58
CA LEU A 157 -1.38 0.42 -7.70
C LEU A 157 -2.01 -0.23 -8.92
N GLY A 158 -1.32 -0.26 -10.06
CA GLY A 158 -1.76 -0.98 -11.25
C GLY A 158 -1.92 -2.48 -10.99
N THR A 159 -0.97 -3.10 -10.28
CA THR A 159 -1.03 -4.51 -9.85
C THR A 159 -2.23 -4.76 -8.92
N ALA A 160 -2.37 -3.96 -7.85
CA ALA A 160 -3.46 -4.11 -6.90
C ALA A 160 -4.84 -3.84 -7.52
N SER A 161 -4.94 -2.95 -8.51
CA SER A 161 -6.19 -2.63 -9.21
C SER A 161 -6.80 -3.81 -9.97
N ILE A 162 -5.98 -4.82 -10.33
CA ILE A 162 -6.44 -6.01 -11.06
C ILE A 162 -6.52 -7.26 -10.18
N GLY A 163 -6.35 -7.12 -8.87
CA GLY A 163 -6.35 -8.23 -7.91
C GLY A 163 -5.07 -9.09 -7.95
N ALA A 164 -4.05 -8.66 -8.70
CA ALA A 164 -2.74 -9.30 -8.67
C ALA A 164 -2.01 -8.97 -7.37
N VAL A 165 -1.06 -9.81 -6.99
CA VAL A 165 -0.30 -9.71 -5.74
C VAL A 165 1.04 -9.04 -6.02
N TRP A 166 1.25 -7.87 -5.43
CA TRP A 166 2.53 -7.18 -5.50
C TRP A 166 3.49 -7.73 -4.45
N THR A 167 4.73 -7.98 -4.88
CA THR A 167 5.88 -8.23 -4.00
C THR A 167 7.02 -7.33 -4.44
N SER A 168 7.94 -6.98 -3.55
CA SER A 168 9.08 -6.17 -3.95
C SER A 168 10.32 -6.37 -3.08
N CYS A 169 11.48 -6.16 -3.67
CA CYS A 169 12.72 -5.87 -2.96
C CYS A 169 13.44 -4.68 -3.58
N SER A 170 14.23 -4.00 -2.75
CA SER A 170 14.99 -2.83 -3.18
C SER A 170 16.19 -3.26 -4.05
N PRO A 171 16.58 -2.44 -5.05
CA PRO A 171 17.69 -2.76 -5.96
C PRO A 171 19.08 -2.69 -5.30
N ASP A 172 19.15 -2.37 -4.01
CA ASP A 172 20.35 -2.48 -3.18
C ASP A 172 20.62 -3.91 -2.69
N PHE A 173 19.65 -4.83 -2.83
CA PHE A 173 19.86 -6.23 -2.56
C PHE A 173 20.85 -6.85 -3.56
N GLY A 174 21.76 -7.67 -3.05
CA GLY A 174 22.56 -8.55 -3.90
C GLY A 174 21.68 -9.58 -4.63
N PRO A 175 22.13 -10.11 -5.80
CA PRO A 175 21.32 -10.99 -6.64
C PRO A 175 20.74 -12.20 -5.89
N THR A 176 21.53 -12.87 -5.05
CA THR A 176 21.09 -14.02 -4.25
C THR A 176 20.02 -13.62 -3.23
N GLY A 177 20.21 -12.49 -2.53
CA GLY A 177 19.24 -12.04 -1.53
C GLY A 177 17.90 -11.61 -2.15
N ALA A 178 17.93 -11.09 -3.38
CA ALA A 178 16.73 -10.81 -4.16
C ALA A 178 16.05 -12.10 -4.62
N LEU A 179 16.82 -13.07 -5.13
CA LEU A 179 16.31 -14.39 -5.54
C LEU A 179 15.64 -15.14 -4.38
N ASP A 180 16.25 -15.12 -3.19
CA ASP A 180 15.69 -15.78 -2.01
C ASP A 180 14.31 -15.26 -1.63
N ARG A 181 13.93 -14.04 -2.03
CA ARG A 181 12.62 -13.45 -1.74
C ARG A 181 11.67 -13.57 -2.92
N ILE A 182 12.10 -13.08 -4.07
CA ILE A 182 11.27 -13.04 -5.29
C ILE A 182 11.06 -14.46 -5.83
N GLY A 183 12.09 -15.31 -5.80
CA GLY A 183 12.04 -16.67 -6.33
C GLY A 183 11.01 -17.55 -5.61
N GLN A 184 10.83 -17.39 -4.30
CA GLN A 184 9.87 -18.18 -3.51
C GLN A 184 8.43 -18.00 -3.96
N VAL A 185 8.07 -16.79 -4.44
CA VAL A 185 6.70 -16.49 -4.85
C VAL A 185 6.46 -16.64 -6.34
N ASN A 186 7.49 -17.06 -7.09
CA ASN A 186 7.47 -17.39 -8.51
C ASN A 186 6.59 -16.43 -9.35
N PRO A 187 6.99 -15.14 -9.51
CA PRO A 187 6.20 -14.13 -10.17
C PRO A 187 6.14 -14.31 -11.69
N LYS A 188 5.04 -13.85 -12.30
CA LYS A 188 4.89 -13.81 -13.76
C LYS A 188 5.60 -12.64 -14.40
N ILE A 189 5.70 -11.52 -13.68
CA ILE A 189 6.27 -10.25 -14.16
C ILE A 189 7.29 -9.75 -13.16
N LEU A 190 8.43 -9.27 -13.66
CA LEU A 190 9.42 -8.52 -12.89
C LEU A 190 9.49 -7.09 -13.43
N VAL A 191 9.16 -6.11 -12.59
CA VAL A 191 9.30 -4.68 -12.87
C VAL A 191 10.63 -4.21 -12.29
N THR A 192 11.44 -3.54 -13.08
CA THR A 192 12.78 -3.10 -12.66
C THR A 192 13.21 -1.83 -13.38
N VAL A 193 14.31 -1.24 -12.93
CA VAL A 193 15.08 -0.21 -13.64
C VAL A 193 16.37 -0.82 -14.22
N PRO A 194 16.99 -0.20 -15.24
CA PRO A 194 18.30 -0.66 -15.74
C PRO A 194 19.45 -0.31 -14.78
N ALA A 195 19.28 0.78 -14.01
CA ALA A 195 20.26 1.27 -13.06
C ALA A 195 19.55 2.15 -12.01
N TYR A 196 20.24 2.47 -10.91
CA TYR A 196 19.81 3.47 -9.94
C TYR A 196 20.99 4.31 -9.43
N ALA A 197 20.70 5.49 -8.87
CA ALA A 197 21.71 6.38 -8.28
C ALA A 197 21.69 6.32 -6.74
N TYR A 198 22.87 6.22 -6.11
CA TYR A 198 23.00 6.32 -4.65
C TYR A 198 24.42 6.78 -4.25
N LYS A 199 24.50 7.82 -3.42
CA LYS A 199 25.75 8.49 -2.99
C LYS A 199 26.57 8.98 -4.18
N GLY A 200 25.89 9.66 -5.12
CA GLY A 200 26.49 10.21 -6.33
C GLY A 200 27.01 9.18 -7.32
N LYS A 201 26.68 7.89 -7.15
CA LYS A 201 27.14 6.80 -8.02
C LYS A 201 25.97 6.12 -8.69
N ARG A 202 26.06 5.97 -10.01
CA ARG A 202 25.16 5.13 -10.81
C ARG A 202 25.55 3.67 -10.63
N ARG A 203 24.56 2.81 -10.37
CA ARG A 203 24.70 1.37 -10.14
C ARG A 203 23.92 0.63 -11.21
N ASP A 204 24.63 -0.09 -12.06
CA ASP A 204 24.06 -0.92 -13.11
C ASP A 204 23.44 -2.19 -12.52
N LEU A 205 22.27 -2.58 -13.03
CA LEU A 205 21.54 -3.78 -12.58
C LEU A 205 21.58 -4.92 -13.59
N THR A 206 22.20 -4.76 -14.76
CA THR A 206 22.10 -5.71 -15.89
C THR A 206 22.49 -7.13 -15.46
N ALA A 207 23.65 -7.31 -14.84
CA ALA A 207 24.12 -8.63 -14.39
C ALA A 207 23.20 -9.25 -13.31
N THR A 208 22.64 -8.43 -12.42
CA THR A 208 21.67 -8.87 -11.43
C THR A 208 20.38 -9.34 -12.09
N LEU A 209 19.90 -8.62 -13.10
CA LEU A 209 18.68 -8.95 -13.82
C LEU A 209 18.83 -10.22 -14.66
N GLU A 210 19.97 -10.40 -15.33
CA GLU A 210 20.28 -11.65 -16.03
C GLU A 210 20.29 -12.85 -15.08
N PHE A 211 20.92 -12.69 -13.90
CA PHE A 211 20.92 -13.72 -12.87
C PHE A 211 19.51 -14.07 -12.39
N LEU A 212 18.68 -13.07 -12.08
CA LEU A 212 17.30 -13.30 -11.63
C LEU A 212 16.45 -13.94 -12.72
N ALA A 213 16.52 -13.43 -13.95
CA ALA A 213 15.77 -13.97 -15.09
C ALA A 213 16.12 -15.43 -15.38
N GLY A 214 17.40 -15.81 -15.25
CA GLY A 214 17.85 -17.19 -15.44
C GLY A 214 17.45 -18.16 -14.31
N LYS A 215 16.98 -17.66 -13.16
CA LYS A 215 16.66 -18.49 -11.97
C LYS A 215 15.17 -18.53 -11.62
N ILE A 216 14.40 -17.52 -12.02
CA ILE A 216 12.97 -17.45 -11.73
C ILE A 216 12.18 -18.06 -12.88
N SER A 217 11.85 -19.35 -12.76
CA SER A 217 11.17 -20.12 -13.82
C SER A 217 9.79 -19.60 -14.22
N GLY A 218 9.04 -18.99 -13.31
CA GLY A 218 7.69 -18.46 -13.58
C GLY A 218 7.68 -17.12 -14.32
N LEU A 219 8.84 -16.52 -14.55
CA LEU A 219 8.95 -15.22 -15.17
C LEU A 219 8.62 -15.29 -16.66
N SER A 220 7.56 -14.59 -17.07
CA SER A 220 7.12 -14.49 -18.46
C SER A 220 7.60 -13.22 -19.15
N ARG A 221 7.76 -12.12 -18.39
CA ARG A 221 8.18 -10.82 -18.92
C ARG A 221 8.93 -10.00 -17.87
N ILE A 222 9.87 -9.19 -18.34
CA ILE A 222 10.50 -8.12 -17.55
C ILE A 222 10.02 -6.79 -18.09
N VAL A 223 9.53 -5.92 -17.20
CA VAL A 223 9.14 -4.55 -17.52
C VAL A 223 10.24 -3.61 -17.03
N MET A 224 10.90 -2.93 -17.97
CA MET A 224 11.95 -1.97 -17.66
C MET A 224 11.37 -0.56 -17.58
N VAL A 225 11.40 0.04 -16.40
CA VAL A 225 11.07 1.45 -16.19
C VAL A 225 12.30 2.28 -16.55
N PRO A 226 12.19 3.25 -17.45
CA PRO A 226 13.28 4.16 -17.75
C PRO A 226 13.75 4.86 -16.48
N PHE A 227 15.04 4.77 -16.19
CA PHE A 227 15.70 5.49 -15.12
C PHE A 227 16.82 6.30 -15.75
N GLN A 228 16.73 7.63 -15.61
CA GLN A 228 17.76 8.57 -16.07
C GLN A 228 18.83 8.71 -15.01
#